data_AF-A0A847AW44-F1
#
_entry.id   AF-A0A847AW44-F1
#
_cell.length_a   1.000
_cell.length_b   1.000
_cell.length_c   1.000
_cell.angle_alpha   90.00
_cell.angle_beta   90.00
_cell.angle_gamma   90.00
#
_symmetry.space_group_name_H-M   'P 1'
#
loop_
_entity.id
_entity.type
_entity.pdbx_description
1 polymer ?
#
loop_
_entity_poly.entity_id
_entity_poly.type
_entity_poly.pdbx_seq_one_letter_code
_entity_poly.pdbx_strand_id
1 'polypeptide(L)' 'IEECLGLTQSNASRHLTVLKKAGVLDSYKTAQWTYYKISNEFIKENKELYDYLLLKISKVPCYDVDSSKHDKCKSEDLCK' A
#
# COMPACT_ATOMS: atom_id res chain seq x y z
N ILE A 1 3.55 -8.93 -0.85
CA ILE A 1 2.24 -8.21 -0.88
C ILE A 1 1.07 -9.17 -0.67
N GLU A 2 1.01 -10.32 -1.36
CA GLU A 2 -0.06 -11.32 -1.20
C GLU A 2 -0.15 -11.90 0.23
N GLU A 3 0.99 -12.23 0.83
CA GLU A 3 1.04 -12.88 2.15
C GLU A 3 0.71 -11.94 3.31
N CYS A 4 0.96 -10.65 3.14
CA CYS A 4 0.81 -9.66 4.22
C CYS A 4 -0.60 -9.02 4.26
N LEU A 5 -1.41 -9.10 3.18
CA LEU A 5 -2.72 -8.44 3.08
C LEU A 5 -3.92 -9.38 2.86
N GLY A 6 -3.71 -10.68 2.63
CA GLY A 6 -4.82 -11.66 2.51
C GLY A 6 -5.78 -11.41 1.33
N LEU A 7 -5.34 -10.68 0.30
CA LEU A 7 -6.13 -10.36 -0.89
C LEU A 7 -5.84 -11.36 -2.01
N THR A 8 -6.88 -11.83 -2.71
CA THR A 8 -6.70 -12.67 -3.91
C THR A 8 -6.10 -11.84 -5.06
N GLN A 9 -5.08 -12.40 -5.70
CA GLN A 9 -4.25 -11.81 -6.77
C GLN A 9 -5.02 -11.03 -7.84
N SER A 10 -6.20 -11.54 -8.25
CA SER A 10 -6.99 -11.00 -9.38
C SER A 10 -7.75 -9.72 -9.05
N ASN A 11 -8.16 -9.53 -7.79
CA ASN A 11 -8.85 -8.30 -7.36
C ASN A 11 -7.85 -7.21 -7.01
N ALA A 12 -6.77 -7.55 -6.29
CA ALA A 12 -5.73 -6.61 -5.91
C ALA A 12 -5.07 -5.95 -7.14
N SER A 13 -4.70 -6.73 -8.16
CA SER A 13 -4.06 -6.19 -9.38
C SER A 13 -4.95 -5.20 -10.13
N ARG A 14 -6.27 -5.46 -10.19
CA ARG A 14 -7.23 -4.54 -10.83
C ARG A 14 -7.36 -3.23 -10.04
N HIS A 15 -7.47 -3.29 -8.72
CA HIS A 15 -7.51 -2.10 -7.87
C HIS A 15 -6.22 -1.28 -7.96
N LEU A 16 -5.06 -1.93 -7.91
CA LEU A 16 -3.75 -1.27 -8.06
C LEU A 16 -3.62 -0.57 -9.42
N THR A 17 -4.11 -1.19 -10.48
CA THR A 17 -4.12 -0.59 -11.83
C THR A 17 -4.99 0.66 -11.90
N VAL A 18 -6.19 0.63 -11.31
CA VAL A 18 -7.09 1.79 -11.27
C VAL A 18 -6.47 2.93 -10.45
N LEU A 19 -5.94 2.62 -9.27
CA LEU A 19 -5.31 3.62 -8.40
C LEU A 19 -4.06 4.24 -9.04
N LYS A 20 -3.26 3.44 -9.75
CA LYS A 20 -2.13 3.95 -10.53
C LYS A 20 -2.60 4.87 -11.67
N LYS A 21 -3.63 4.46 -12.43
CA LYS A 21 -4.19 5.29 -13.51
C LYS A 21 -4.78 6.60 -13.00
N ALA A 22 -5.32 6.60 -11.78
CA ALA A 22 -5.82 7.79 -11.11
C ALA A 22 -4.71 8.68 -10.51
N GLY A 23 -3.43 8.31 -10.63
CA GLY A 23 -2.30 9.08 -10.10
C GLY A 23 -2.07 8.91 -8.59
N VAL A 24 -2.85 8.06 -7.91
CA VAL A 24 -2.75 7.85 -6.46
C VAL A 24 -1.51 7.02 -6.10
N LEU A 25 -1.13 6.08 -6.97
CA LEU A 25 0.00 5.17 -6.77
C LEU A 25 1.07 5.34 -7.83
N ASP A 26 2.33 5.25 -7.39
CA ASP A 26 3.46 4.94 -8.25
C ASP A 26 3.74 3.43 -8.20
N SER A 27 4.34 2.91 -9.28
CA SER A 27 4.86 1.54 -9.30
C SER A 27 6.34 1.52 -9.66
N TYR A 28 7.13 0.70 -8.99
CA TYR A 28 8.54 0.46 -9.32
C TYR A 28 8.81 -1.04 -9.43
N LYS A 29 9.80 -1.41 -10.24
CA LYS A 29 10.20 -2.82 -10.42
C LYS A 29 11.54 -3.06 -9.76
N THR A 30 11.61 -4.15 -8.99
CA THR A 30 12.87 -4.65 -8.43
C THR A 30 12.97 -6.13 -8.74
N ALA A 31 13.95 -6.50 -9.56
CA ALA A 31 14.08 -7.83 -10.15
C ALA A 31 12.77 -8.29 -10.83
N GLN A 32 12.17 -9.39 -10.38
CA GLN A 32 10.94 -9.95 -10.94
C GLN A 32 9.66 -9.35 -10.33
N TRP A 33 9.79 -8.51 -9.31
CA TRP A 33 8.65 -8.02 -8.52
C TRP A 33 8.28 -6.58 -8.89
N THR A 34 6.98 -6.31 -8.96
CA THR A 34 6.44 -4.94 -9.09
C THR A 34 5.88 -4.50 -7.75
N TYR A 35 6.42 -3.42 -7.23
CA TYR A 35 6.03 -2.79 -5.98
C TYR A 35 5.21 -1.54 -6.26
N TYR A 36 4.35 -1.18 -5.31
CA TYR A 36 3.50 -0.01 -5.38
C TYR A 36 3.69 0.83 -4.13
N LYS A 37 3.67 2.15 -4.31
CA LYS A 37 3.71 3.13 -3.21
C LYS A 37 2.74 4.26 -3.51
N ILE A 38 2.30 4.99 -2.48
CA ILE A 38 1.56 6.24 -2.69
C ILE A 38 2.44 7.21 -3.48
N SER A 39 1.87 7.85 -4.49
CA SER A 39 2.61 8.80 -5.31
C SER A 39 2.99 10.04 -4.50
N ASN A 40 4.26 10.46 -4.60
CA ASN A 40 4.71 11.67 -3.94
C ASN A 40 3.99 12.92 -4.48
N GLU A 41 3.63 12.92 -5.77
CA GLU A 41 2.88 14.04 -6.35
C GLU A 41 1.45 14.06 -5.83
N PHE A 42 0.81 12.89 -5.69
CA PHE A 42 -0.51 12.79 -5.06
C PHE A 42 -0.51 13.37 -3.63
N ILE A 43 0.50 13.05 -2.82
CA ILE A 43 0.64 13.59 -1.45
C ILE A 43 0.81 15.10 -1.48
N LYS A 44 1.62 15.62 -2.40
CA LYS A 44 1.90 17.05 -2.52
C LYS A 44 0.66 17.83 -2.96
N GLU A 45 -0.08 17.32 -3.94
CA GLU A 45 -1.29 17.97 -4.48
C GLU A 45 -2.51 17.81 -3.55
N ASN A 46 -2.59 16.71 -2.80
CA ASN A 46 -3.76 16.34 -1.99
C ASN A 46 -3.40 16.16 -0.50
N LYS A 47 -2.54 17.04 0.03
CA LYS A 47 -1.98 16.91 1.38
C LYS A 47 -3.04 16.77 2.47
N GLU A 48 -4.08 17.60 2.44
CA GLU A 48 -5.15 17.56 3.46
C GLU A 48 -5.94 16.25 3.42
N LEU A 49 -6.23 15.74 2.23
CA LEU A 49 -6.88 14.44 2.04
C LEU A 49 -5.97 13.32 2.54
N TYR A 50 -4.68 13.37 2.22
CA TYR A 50 -3.71 12.38 2.67
C TYR A 50 -3.60 12.35 4.20
N ASP A 51 -3.50 13.52 4.84
CA ASP A 51 -3.45 13.66 6.30
C ASP A 51 -4.75 13.12 6.94
N TYR A 52 -5.91 13.40 6.34
CA TYR A 52 -7.19 12.83 6.77
C TYR A 52 -7.23 11.31 6.66
N LEU A 53 -6.74 10.74 5.56
CA LEU A 53 -6.68 9.31 5.35
C LEU A 53 -5.78 8.64 6.39
N LEU A 54 -4.61 9.21 6.69
CA LEU A 54 -3.73 8.70 7.75
C LEU A 54 -4.41 8.70 9.12
N LEU A 55 -5.10 9.79 9.47
CA LEU A 55 -5.86 9.90 10.72
C LEU A 55 -7.03 8.91 10.82
N LYS A 56 -7.63 8.53 9.70
CA LYS A 56 -8.73 7.55 9.66
C LYS A 56 -8.20 6.12 9.67
N ILE A 57 -7.17 5.82 8.89
CA ILE A 57 -6.60 4.49 8.77
C ILE A 57 -6.02 4.03 10.11
N SER A 58 -5.34 4.91 10.84
CA SER A 58 -4.82 4.63 12.20
C SER A 58 -5.91 4.27 13.23
N LYS A 59 -7.18 4.58 12.94
CA LYS A 59 -8.33 4.26 13.81
C LYS A 59 -9.07 2.99 13.38
N VAL A 60 -8.65 2.36 12.29
CA VAL A 60 -9.28 1.12 11.81
C VAL A 60 -8.82 -0.03 12.71
N PRO A 61 -9.74 -0.87 13.25
CA PRO A 61 -9.38 -1.93 14.19
C PRO A 61 -8.38 -2.97 13.67
N CYS A 62 -8.28 -3.13 12.34
CA CYS A 62 -7.31 -4.03 11.73
C CYS A 62 -5.94 -3.41 11.49
N TYR A 63 -5.77 -2.09 11.71
CA TYR A 63 -4.52 -1.39 11.45
C TYR A 63 -3.38 -1.93 12.32
N ASP A 64 -3.61 -2.11 13.62
CA ASP A 64 -2.59 -2.63 14.53
C ASP A 64 -2.20 -4.08 14.20
N VAL A 65 -3.19 -4.87 13.78
CA VAL A 65 -3.01 -6.26 13.35
C VAL A 65 -2.21 -6.33 12.05
N ASP A 66 -2.52 -5.47 11.09
CA ASP A 66 -1.85 -5.43 9.78
C ASP A 66 -0.46 -4.79 9.88
N SER A 67 -0.26 -3.82 10.76
CA SER A 67 1.06 -3.25 11.08
C SER A 67 1.97 -4.30 11.74
N SER A 68 1.42 -5.10 12.66
CA SER A 68 2.16 -6.19 13.30
C SER A 68 2.53 -7.30 12.32
N LYS A 69 1.67 -7.60 11.33
CA LYS A 69 2.00 -8.54 10.24
C LYS A 69 3.07 -7.97 9.33
N HIS A 70 3.00 -6.68 9.00
CA HIS A 70 4.01 -6.00 8.19
C HIS A 70 5.40 -6.06 8.85
N ASP A 71 5.48 -5.81 10.17
CA ASP A 71 6.76 -5.85 10.88
C ASP A 71 7.36 -7.27 10.93
N LYS A 72 6.50 -8.31 11.02
CA LYS A 72 6.92 -9.71 10.85
C LYS A 72 7.40 -9.99 9.42
N CYS A 73 6.66 -9.59 8.39
CA CYS A 73 7.06 -9.72 6.98
C CYS A 73 8.41 -9.03 6.70
N LYS A 74 8.70 -7.89 7.35
CA LYS A 74 10.00 -7.19 7.26
C LYS A 74 11.14 -7.97 7.91
N SER A 75 10.90 -8.59 9.07
CA SER A 75 11.91 -9.40 9.76
C SER A 75 12.30 -10.68 9.01
N GLU A 76 11.43 -11.14 8.10
CA GLU A 76 11.63 -12.33 7.26
C GLU A 76 12.20 -11.99 5.85
N ASP A 77 12.59 -10.74 5.59
CA ASP A 77 13.12 -10.22 4.31
C ASP A 77 12.14 -10.37 3.11
N LEU A 78 10.84 -10.53 3.39
CA LEU A 78 9.78 -10.73 2.39
C LEU A 78 9.20 -9.41 1.85
N CYS A 79 9.54 -8.28 2.46
CA CYS A 79 9.14 -6.94 2.02
C CYS A 79 10.32 -5.96 2.17
N LYS A 80 10.86 -5.48 1.04
CA LYS A 80 11.90 -4.45 0.96
C LYS A 80 11.33 -3.09 0.59
#